data_AF-V9L4C4-F1
#
_entry.id   AF-V9L4C4-F1
#
_cell.length_a   1.000
_cell.length_b   1.000
_cell.length_c   1.000
_cell.angle_alpha   90.00
_cell.angle_beta   90.00
_cell.angle_gamma   90.00
#
_symmetry.space_group_name_H-M   'P 1'
#
loop_
_entity.id
_entity.type
_entity.pdbx_description
1 polymer ?
#
loop_
_entity_poly.entity_id
_entity_poly.type
_entity_poly.pdbx_seq_one_letter_code
_entity_poly.pdbx_strand_id
1 'polypeptide(L)'
;RETLQLAQHYPNIRVTPWRMVTIWGGASLLKMYLRCMKDLLEMTEWQWDYFINLSATDYPTRTNAELVAFLSKYREKNYLKSHGRDNARFIKKQGLDRLFHECDDHMWRLGDRQIPEGIVVDGGSDWFALTHKLVEYVMNTQDELVIKLKHFYWYTLLPAESFFHTVLENSHMCETLVDNNLRVTNWNRKLGCKCQYKHIVDWCGCSPNDFKPQDFIRLQQITRPTFFARKFEPTVNQEVIDILDSHLYGSLPLGTNALKAYWENVFDSVDGLSGLTDIALTLFTSFFRLGLKKIQSSRQSGVEGHCRYKPVGYPLSVHLYFYDDRFQGYLVMQQADSLTSGQTETLETWVVPRSPMHLSDPGTEPDRLQAV
;
A
#
# COMPACT_ATOMS: atom_id res chain seq x y z
N ARG A 1 9.10 7.45 9.39
CA ARG A 1 9.31 7.95 10.76
C ARG A 1 8.34 7.25 11.70
N GLU A 2 7.05 7.28 11.39
CA GLU A 2 6.01 6.57 12.16
C GLU A 2 6.31 5.08 12.45
N THR A 3 6.74 4.31 11.45
CA THR A 3 7.07 2.89 11.65
C THR A 3 8.27 2.67 12.60
N LEU A 4 9.21 3.62 12.68
CA LEU A 4 10.31 3.55 13.65
C LEU A 4 9.80 3.72 15.08
N GLN A 5 8.83 4.62 15.30
CA GLN A 5 8.21 4.79 16.61
C GLN A 5 7.52 3.49 17.03
N LEU A 6 6.77 2.82 16.14
CA LEU A 6 6.18 1.52 16.44
C LEU A 6 7.24 0.47 16.82
N ALA A 7 8.33 0.37 16.04
CA ALA A 7 9.41 -0.57 16.32
C ALA A 7 10.12 -0.32 17.67
N GLN A 8 10.15 0.92 18.16
CA GLN A 8 10.71 1.25 19.48
C GLN A 8 9.85 0.76 20.65
N HIS A 9 8.54 0.60 20.45
CA HIS A 9 7.62 0.21 21.52
C HIS A 9 7.41 -1.30 21.61
N TYR A 10 7.63 -2.05 20.53
CA TYR A 10 7.34 -3.49 20.46
C TYR A 10 8.59 -4.29 20.10
N PRO A 11 9.06 -5.20 20.99
CA PRO A 11 10.33 -5.93 20.79
C PRO A 11 10.29 -6.90 19.59
N ASN A 12 9.09 -7.28 19.15
CA ASN A 12 8.83 -8.13 18.00
C ASN A 12 8.56 -7.36 16.69
N ILE A 13 8.81 -6.04 16.68
CA ILE A 13 8.71 -5.20 15.48
C ILE A 13 10.10 -4.62 15.18
N ARG A 14 10.56 -4.77 13.94
CA ARG A 14 11.83 -4.19 13.46
C ARG A 14 11.61 -3.56 12.10
N VAL A 15 12.42 -2.56 11.80
CA VAL A 15 12.51 -1.96 10.45
C VAL A 15 13.86 -2.30 9.85
N THR A 16 13.90 -2.50 8.54
CA THR A 16 15.16 -2.73 7.83
C THR A 16 16.04 -1.48 7.93
N PRO A 17 17.34 -1.62 8.21
CA PRO A 17 18.26 -0.47 8.24
C PRO A 17 18.55 0.05 6.83
N TRP A 18 18.21 -0.73 5.81
CA TRP A 18 18.32 -0.40 4.40
C TRP A 18 16.92 -0.22 3.79
N ARG A 19 16.84 0.60 2.74
CA ARG A 19 15.61 0.88 2.00
C ARG A 19 15.93 0.87 0.51
N MET A 20 15.04 0.31 -0.29
CA MET A 20 15.14 0.31 -1.75
C MET A 20 13.98 1.12 -2.33
N VAL A 21 14.19 1.75 -3.49
CA VAL A 21 13.10 2.33 -4.27
C VAL A 21 12.42 1.20 -5.05
N THR A 22 11.39 0.61 -4.44
CA THR A 22 10.67 -0.53 -5.03
C THR A 22 9.57 -0.03 -5.96
N ILE A 23 9.97 0.42 -7.15
CA ILE A 23 9.03 0.86 -8.19
C ILE A 23 8.10 -0.27 -8.64
N TRP A 24 6.96 0.08 -9.23
CA TRP A 24 6.03 -0.92 -9.77
C TRP A 24 6.74 -1.80 -10.81
N GLY A 25 6.68 -3.12 -10.66
CA GLY A 25 7.32 -4.08 -11.57
C GLY A 25 8.84 -4.16 -11.48
N GLY A 26 9.49 -3.35 -10.61
CA GLY A 26 10.93 -3.29 -10.45
C GLY A 26 11.57 -4.62 -10.03
N ALA A 27 12.80 -4.85 -10.48
CA ALA A 27 13.61 -5.99 -10.06
C ALA A 27 13.99 -5.92 -8.56
N SER A 28 14.04 -4.70 -8.02
CA SER A 28 14.31 -4.34 -6.63
C SER A 28 13.34 -4.98 -5.65
N LEU A 29 12.09 -5.27 -6.05
CA LEU A 29 11.13 -5.95 -5.17
C LEU A 29 11.60 -7.36 -4.77
N LEU A 30 12.09 -8.16 -5.72
CA LEU A 30 12.64 -9.48 -5.39
C LEU A 30 13.94 -9.35 -4.58
N LYS A 31 14.82 -8.40 -4.94
CA LYS A 31 16.06 -8.14 -4.20
C LYS A 31 15.77 -7.75 -2.74
N MET A 32 14.73 -6.94 -2.52
CA MET A 32 14.23 -6.57 -1.20
C MET A 32 13.74 -7.81 -0.45
N TYR A 33 12.90 -8.67 -1.05
CA TYR A 33 12.43 -9.89 -0.38
C TYR A 33 13.58 -10.82 0.01
N LEU A 34 14.52 -11.07 -0.90
CA LEU A 34 15.66 -11.96 -0.62
C LEU A 34 16.59 -11.38 0.46
N ARG A 35 16.75 -10.05 0.52
CA ARG A 35 17.51 -9.40 1.59
C ARG A 35 16.78 -9.48 2.93
N CYS A 36 15.47 -9.25 2.97
CA CYS A 36 14.67 -9.44 4.19
C CYS A 36 14.73 -10.90 4.68
N MET A 37 14.62 -11.87 3.77
CA MET A 37 14.74 -13.29 4.09
C MET A 37 16.11 -13.63 4.68
N LYS A 38 17.19 -13.09 4.10
CA LYS A 38 18.54 -13.24 4.65
C LYS A 38 18.62 -12.67 6.07
N ASP A 39 18.21 -11.42 6.25
CA ASP A 39 18.27 -10.74 7.54
C ASP A 39 17.46 -11.50 8.61
N LEU A 40 16.28 -12.03 8.26
CA LEU A 40 15.44 -12.83 9.17
C LEU A 40 16.06 -14.19 9.55
N LEU A 41 16.80 -14.84 8.66
CA LEU A 41 17.53 -16.07 8.97
C LEU A 41 18.72 -15.82 9.91
N GLU A 42 19.34 -14.63 9.83
CA GLU A 42 20.45 -14.24 10.69
C GLU A 42 19.99 -13.79 12.10
N MET A 43 18.72 -13.44 12.27
CA MET A 43 18.10 -13.08 13.57
C MET A 43 17.76 -14.32 14.40
N THR A 44 18.77 -14.95 14.99
CA THR A 44 18.64 -16.20 15.79
C THR A 44 17.68 -16.10 16.98
N GLU A 45 17.40 -14.91 17.48
CA GLU A 45 16.44 -14.65 18.56
C GLU A 45 14.98 -14.73 18.11
N TRP A 46 14.70 -14.68 16.79
CA TRP A 46 13.36 -14.80 16.22
C TRP A 46 13.18 -16.20 15.65
N GLN A 47 12.44 -17.03 16.36
CA GLN A 47 12.07 -18.38 15.92
C GLN A 47 10.76 -18.29 15.14
N TRP A 48 10.85 -18.33 13.81
CA TRP A 48 9.70 -18.16 12.91
C TRP A 48 9.56 -19.33 11.94
N ASP A 49 8.32 -19.71 11.64
CA ASP A 49 8.02 -20.87 10.78
C ASP A 49 7.60 -20.49 9.35
N TYR A 50 7.01 -19.30 9.19
CA TYR A 50 6.48 -18.80 7.92
C TYR A 50 6.91 -17.37 7.63
N PHE A 51 7.29 -17.13 6.37
CA PHE A 51 7.43 -15.80 5.79
C PHE A 51 6.14 -15.45 5.04
N ILE A 52 5.48 -14.36 5.45
CA ILE A 52 4.24 -13.85 4.82
C ILE A 52 4.46 -12.39 4.45
N ASN A 53 4.31 -12.05 3.18
CA ASN A 53 4.40 -10.65 2.73
C ASN A 53 3.03 -9.95 2.74
N LEU A 54 2.99 -8.70 3.20
CA LEU A 54 1.82 -7.82 3.19
C LEU A 54 2.22 -6.42 2.71
N SER A 55 1.30 -5.70 2.06
CA SER A 55 1.42 -4.25 1.82
C SER A 55 0.59 -3.47 2.84
N ALA A 56 0.74 -2.13 2.83
CA ALA A 56 -0.15 -1.22 3.57
C ALA A 56 -1.62 -1.26 3.09
N THR A 57 -1.92 -1.97 1.99
CA THR A 57 -3.27 -2.09 1.42
C THR A 57 -3.84 -3.52 1.54
N ASP A 58 -3.17 -4.39 2.31
CA ASP A 58 -3.69 -5.71 2.67
C ASP A 58 -4.43 -5.63 4.01
N TYR A 59 -5.47 -6.46 4.17
CA TYR A 59 -6.21 -6.59 5.43
C TYR A 59 -6.55 -8.07 5.70
N PRO A 60 -6.55 -8.54 6.96
CA PRO A 60 -6.99 -9.89 7.29
C PRO A 60 -8.48 -10.10 6.97
N THR A 61 -8.86 -11.33 6.59
CA THR A 61 -10.27 -11.74 6.40
C THR A 61 -10.71 -12.84 7.37
N ARG A 62 -9.78 -13.28 8.23
CA ARG A 62 -9.94 -14.28 9.28
C ARG A 62 -9.10 -13.86 10.48
N THR A 63 -9.44 -14.38 11.65
CA THR A 63 -8.72 -14.05 12.89
C THR A 63 -7.31 -14.63 12.90
N ASN A 64 -6.42 -14.05 13.70
CA ASN A 64 -5.08 -14.59 13.90
C ASN A 64 -5.11 -16.04 14.42
N ALA A 65 -6.06 -16.39 15.30
CA ALA A 65 -6.18 -17.74 15.83
C ALA A 65 -6.48 -18.78 14.72
N GLU A 66 -7.36 -18.44 13.77
CA GLU A 66 -7.65 -19.29 12.61
C GLU A 66 -6.45 -19.44 11.68
N LEU A 67 -5.71 -18.34 11.44
CA LEU A 67 -4.49 -18.36 10.63
C LEU A 67 -3.44 -19.29 11.25
N VAL A 68 -3.16 -19.13 12.54
CA VAL A 68 -2.21 -19.96 13.29
C VAL A 68 -2.66 -21.41 13.25
N ALA A 69 -3.92 -21.72 13.57
CA ALA A 69 -4.42 -23.09 13.55
C ALA A 69 -4.27 -23.76 12.16
N PHE A 70 -4.54 -23.01 11.09
CA PHE A 70 -4.40 -23.52 9.73
C PHE A 70 -2.93 -23.77 9.36
N LEU A 71 -2.04 -22.79 9.57
CA LEU A 71 -0.63 -22.91 9.24
C LEU A 71 0.08 -23.95 10.11
N SER A 72 -0.27 -24.09 11.39
CA SER A 72 0.25 -25.15 12.25
C SER A 72 -0.13 -26.54 11.75
N LYS A 73 -1.37 -26.72 11.25
CA LYS A 73 -1.83 -28.00 10.70
C LYS A 73 -1.09 -28.38 9.41
N TYR A 74 -0.74 -27.39 8.59
CA TYR A 74 -0.13 -27.59 7.27
C TYR A 74 1.30 -27.03 7.18
N ARG A 75 2.05 -27.08 8.29
CA ARG A 75 3.33 -26.36 8.48
C ARG A 75 4.44 -26.62 7.46
N GLU A 76 4.33 -27.71 6.70
CA GLU A 76 5.32 -28.12 5.68
C GLU A 76 4.92 -27.67 4.27
N LYS A 77 3.82 -26.91 4.12
CA LYS A 77 3.27 -26.49 2.82
C LYS A 77 3.60 -25.04 2.49
N ASN A 78 3.95 -24.80 1.23
CA ASN A 78 4.23 -23.49 0.66
C ASN A 78 3.05 -23.02 -0.20
N TYR A 79 2.59 -21.80 0.02
CA TYR A 79 1.36 -21.26 -0.54
C TYR A 79 1.67 -20.20 -1.60
N LEU A 80 1.63 -20.63 -2.85
CA LEU A 80 1.82 -19.79 -4.04
C LEU A 80 0.60 -19.97 -4.93
N LYS A 81 0.18 -18.91 -5.64
CA LYS A 81 -0.94 -19.01 -6.57
C LYS A 81 -0.43 -18.85 -7.99
N SER A 82 -0.57 -19.91 -8.78
CA SER A 82 -0.22 -19.92 -10.20
C SER A 82 -1.31 -19.25 -11.03
N HIS A 83 -0.94 -18.81 -12.23
CA HIS A 83 -1.85 -18.12 -13.14
C HIS A 83 -2.98 -19.03 -13.68
N GLY A 84 -2.77 -20.35 -13.67
CA GLY A 84 -3.77 -21.38 -13.99
C GLY A 84 -4.30 -21.34 -15.43
N ARG A 85 -3.48 -20.90 -16.39
CA ARG A 85 -3.84 -20.72 -17.80
C ARG A 85 -2.76 -21.29 -18.72
N ASP A 86 -2.82 -20.98 -20.01
CA ASP A 86 -1.75 -21.30 -20.96
C ASP A 86 -0.41 -20.63 -20.58
N ASN A 87 0.63 -21.44 -20.37
CA ASN A 87 1.93 -20.99 -19.86
C ASN A 87 2.72 -20.17 -20.91
N ALA A 88 2.67 -20.56 -22.19
CA ALA A 88 3.32 -19.80 -23.26
C ALA A 88 2.79 -18.36 -23.35
N ARG A 89 1.48 -18.19 -23.17
CA ARG A 89 0.83 -16.88 -23.07
C ARG A 89 1.19 -16.13 -21.79
N PHE A 90 1.38 -16.82 -20.67
CA PHE A 90 1.85 -16.20 -19.42
C PHE A 90 3.25 -15.60 -19.60
N ILE A 91 4.21 -16.40 -20.08
CA ILE A 91 5.59 -15.97 -20.37
C ILE A 91 5.61 -14.69 -21.22
N LYS A 92 4.86 -14.69 -22.33
CA LYS A 92 4.78 -13.53 -23.23
C LYS A 92 4.11 -12.31 -22.61
N LYS A 93 3.09 -12.50 -21.75
CA LYS A 93 2.37 -11.38 -21.11
C LYS A 93 3.16 -10.74 -19.97
N GLN A 94 3.91 -11.55 -19.24
CA GLN A 94 4.81 -11.09 -18.18
C GLN A 94 6.10 -10.49 -18.74
N GLY A 95 6.40 -10.71 -20.02
CA GLY A 95 7.66 -10.28 -20.63
C GLY A 95 8.86 -11.07 -20.09
N LEU A 96 8.66 -12.33 -19.66
CA LEU A 96 9.76 -13.18 -19.18
C LEU A 96 10.77 -13.48 -20.29
N ASP A 97 10.33 -13.44 -21.55
CA ASP A 97 11.15 -13.55 -22.77
C ASP A 97 11.84 -12.24 -23.17
N ARG A 98 11.77 -11.19 -22.32
CA ARG A 98 12.45 -9.92 -22.52
C ARG A 98 13.47 -9.68 -21.41
N LEU A 99 14.56 -9.01 -21.77
CA LEU A 99 15.57 -8.54 -20.84
C LEU A 99 15.18 -7.14 -20.35
N PHE A 100 15.14 -6.96 -19.03
CA PHE A 100 14.92 -5.67 -18.39
C PHE A 100 16.11 -5.26 -17.53
N HIS A 101 16.29 -3.96 -17.33
CA HIS A 101 17.25 -3.42 -16.37
C HIS A 101 16.62 -2.28 -15.57
N GLU A 102 16.76 -2.33 -14.25
CA GLU A 102 16.28 -1.28 -13.35
C GLU A 102 17.40 -0.27 -13.09
N CYS A 103 17.17 0.98 -13.49
CA CYS A 103 18.08 2.10 -13.25
C CYS A 103 17.30 3.41 -13.28
N ASP A 104 17.72 4.40 -12.49
CA ASP A 104 17.09 5.73 -12.39
C ASP A 104 15.57 5.68 -12.17
N ASP A 105 15.14 4.85 -11.21
CA ASP A 105 13.74 4.62 -10.84
C ASP A 105 12.84 4.21 -12.02
N HIS A 106 13.41 3.56 -13.05
CA HIS A 106 12.71 3.07 -14.23
C HIS A 106 13.13 1.64 -14.61
N MET A 107 12.19 0.87 -15.18
CA MET A 107 12.46 -0.46 -15.77
C MET A 107 12.59 -0.37 -17.29
N TRP A 108 13.84 -0.37 -17.75
CA TRP A 108 14.22 -0.29 -19.16
C TRP A 108 14.14 -1.65 -19.83
N ARG A 109 13.43 -1.76 -20.95
CA ARG A 109 13.41 -2.98 -21.77
C ARG A 109 14.57 -2.95 -22.76
N LEU A 110 15.53 -3.86 -22.61
CA LEU A 110 16.77 -3.87 -23.39
C LEU A 110 16.74 -4.75 -24.63
N GLY A 111 15.80 -5.70 -24.71
CA GLY A 111 15.66 -6.58 -25.87
C GLY A 111 15.06 -7.94 -25.50
N ASP A 112 15.29 -8.90 -26.37
CA ASP A 112 14.75 -10.26 -26.25
C ASP A 112 15.78 -11.17 -25.58
N ARG A 113 15.29 -12.19 -24.87
CA ARG A 113 16.13 -13.25 -24.31
C ARG A 113 15.43 -14.59 -24.39
N GLN A 114 16.20 -15.67 -24.31
CA GLN A 114 15.66 -17.02 -24.27
C GLN A 114 15.28 -17.41 -22.83
N ILE A 115 14.22 -18.20 -22.72
CA ILE A 115 13.85 -18.87 -21.47
C ILE A 115 14.80 -20.05 -21.27
N PRO A 116 15.39 -20.25 -20.08
CA PRO A 116 16.27 -21.39 -19.83
C PRO A 116 15.57 -22.73 -20.13
N GLU A 117 16.27 -23.61 -20.83
CA GLU A 117 15.77 -24.96 -21.14
C GLU A 117 15.94 -25.90 -19.94
N GLY A 118 15.15 -26.98 -19.92
CA GLY A 118 15.26 -28.04 -18.91
C GLY A 118 14.61 -27.72 -17.55
N ILE A 119 13.89 -26.60 -17.44
CA ILE A 119 13.16 -26.21 -16.23
C ILE A 119 11.69 -25.91 -16.52
N VAL A 120 10.85 -26.07 -15.50
CA VAL A 120 9.46 -25.62 -15.53
C VAL A 120 9.40 -24.16 -15.10
N VAL A 121 8.98 -23.28 -16.00
CA VAL A 121 8.70 -21.89 -15.65
C VAL A 121 7.21 -21.75 -15.35
N ASP A 122 6.89 -21.29 -14.14
CA ASP A 122 5.53 -20.96 -13.71
C ASP A 122 5.54 -19.62 -12.95
N GLY A 123 4.36 -19.05 -12.77
CA GLY A 123 4.16 -17.86 -11.94
C GLY A 123 2.69 -17.49 -11.77
N GLY A 124 2.44 -16.39 -11.07
CA GLY A 124 1.12 -15.86 -10.82
C GLY A 124 1.19 -14.72 -9.82
N SER A 125 0.65 -14.92 -8.62
CA SER A 125 0.68 -13.87 -7.59
C SER A 125 2.02 -13.80 -6.89
N ASP A 126 2.52 -12.58 -6.69
CA ASP A 126 3.67 -12.24 -5.84
C ASP A 126 3.33 -12.17 -4.33
N TRP A 127 2.08 -12.47 -3.95
CA TRP A 127 1.64 -12.61 -2.56
C TRP A 127 1.66 -14.07 -2.19
N PHE A 128 2.32 -14.42 -1.08
CA PHE A 128 2.54 -15.82 -0.71
C PHE A 128 2.72 -16.01 0.79
N ALA A 129 2.76 -17.27 1.20
CA ALA A 129 3.26 -17.71 2.50
C ALA A 129 4.25 -18.85 2.28
N LEU A 130 5.51 -18.64 2.62
CA LEU A 130 6.60 -19.61 2.42
C LEU A 130 7.09 -20.12 3.77
N THR A 131 7.38 -21.42 3.83
CA THR A 131 7.98 -22.06 5.00
C THR A 131 9.41 -21.56 5.22
N HIS A 132 9.85 -21.55 6.48
CA HIS A 132 11.25 -21.28 6.84
C HIS A 132 12.22 -22.16 6.04
N LYS A 133 11.91 -23.45 5.87
CA LYS A 133 12.74 -24.40 5.10
C LYS A 133 12.96 -23.98 3.65
N LEU A 134 11.89 -23.54 2.97
CA LEU A 134 12.02 -23.07 1.59
C LEU A 134 12.85 -21.78 1.53
N VAL A 135 12.63 -20.85 2.47
CA VAL A 135 13.40 -19.61 2.55
C VAL A 135 14.89 -19.90 2.78
N GLU A 136 15.21 -20.79 3.72
CA GLU A 136 16.57 -21.24 3.99
C GLU A 136 17.23 -21.87 2.75
N TYR A 137 16.53 -22.77 2.06
CA TYR A 137 17.02 -23.35 0.80
C TYR A 137 17.28 -22.27 -0.25
N VAL A 138 16.32 -21.39 -0.51
CA VAL A 138 16.48 -20.30 -1.49
C VAL A 138 17.69 -19.44 -1.18
N MET A 139 17.96 -19.15 0.11
CA MET A 139 19.04 -18.27 0.50
C MET A 139 20.42 -18.95 0.52
N ASN A 140 20.50 -20.17 1.06
CA ASN A 140 21.77 -20.80 1.43
C ASN A 140 22.21 -21.95 0.52
N THR A 141 21.36 -22.38 -0.42
CA THR A 141 21.70 -23.48 -1.33
C THR A 141 22.91 -23.18 -2.22
N GLN A 142 23.67 -24.24 -2.51
CA GLN A 142 24.73 -24.25 -3.53
C GLN A 142 24.26 -24.83 -4.88
N ASP A 143 22.96 -25.09 -5.00
CA ASP A 143 22.33 -25.55 -6.23
C ASP A 143 22.51 -24.51 -7.35
N GLU A 144 23.23 -24.92 -8.41
CA GLU A 144 23.49 -24.07 -9.57
C GLU A 144 22.22 -23.53 -10.21
N LEU A 145 21.12 -24.30 -10.18
CA LEU A 145 19.84 -23.86 -10.74
C LEU A 145 19.35 -22.60 -10.02
N VAL A 146 19.31 -22.61 -8.69
CA VAL A 146 18.82 -21.46 -7.91
C VAL A 146 19.73 -20.25 -8.07
N ILE A 147 21.04 -20.45 -8.17
CA ILE A 147 22.01 -19.37 -8.43
C ILE A 147 21.77 -18.74 -9.82
N LYS A 148 21.59 -19.57 -10.85
CA LYS A 148 21.29 -19.12 -12.22
C LYS A 148 19.93 -18.42 -12.29
N LEU A 149 18.91 -18.93 -11.57
CA LEU A 149 17.59 -18.31 -11.47
C LEU A 149 17.67 -16.94 -10.80
N LYS A 150 18.41 -16.79 -9.69
CA LYS A 150 18.66 -15.47 -9.09
C LYS A 150 19.20 -14.50 -10.14
N HIS A 151 20.27 -14.87 -10.84
CA HIS A 151 20.82 -14.02 -11.89
C HIS A 151 19.80 -13.68 -13.01
N PHE A 152 19.04 -14.66 -13.51
CA PHE A 152 17.99 -14.44 -14.52
C PHE A 152 16.95 -13.43 -14.04
N TYR A 153 16.52 -13.54 -12.78
CA TYR A 153 15.48 -12.71 -12.19
C TYR A 153 15.94 -11.29 -11.80
N TRP A 154 17.25 -11.01 -11.76
CA TRP A 154 17.75 -9.65 -11.51
C TRP A 154 17.48 -8.70 -12.68
N TYR A 155 17.24 -9.28 -13.87
CA TYR A 155 16.97 -8.58 -15.12
C TYR A 155 15.58 -8.90 -15.68
N THR A 156 14.62 -9.11 -14.78
CA THR A 156 13.24 -9.53 -15.10
C THR A 156 12.24 -8.51 -14.59
N LEU A 157 11.22 -8.19 -15.39
CA LEU A 157 10.05 -7.43 -14.96
C LEU A 157 9.15 -8.29 -14.05
N LEU A 158 8.59 -7.69 -12.99
CA LEU A 158 7.70 -8.38 -12.04
C LEU A 158 8.32 -9.70 -11.51
N PRO A 159 9.58 -9.73 -11.07
CA PRO A 159 10.29 -10.99 -10.84
C PRO A 159 9.69 -11.82 -9.70
N ALA A 160 9.09 -11.17 -8.70
CA ALA A 160 8.46 -11.84 -7.57
C ALA A 160 7.19 -12.63 -7.96
N GLU A 161 6.59 -12.33 -9.11
CA GLU A 161 5.41 -13.04 -9.62
C GLU A 161 5.74 -14.42 -10.18
N SER A 162 7.01 -14.78 -10.40
CA SER A 162 7.37 -16.11 -10.94
C SER A 162 8.65 -16.73 -10.36
N PHE A 163 9.51 -15.96 -9.70
CA PHE A 163 10.76 -16.48 -9.11
C PHE A 163 10.50 -17.63 -8.12
N PHE A 164 9.64 -17.42 -7.13
CA PHE A 164 9.40 -18.42 -6.08
C PHE A 164 8.67 -19.65 -6.59
N HIS A 165 7.75 -19.49 -7.55
CA HIS A 165 7.08 -20.60 -8.24
C HIS A 165 8.09 -21.45 -9.00
N THR A 166 8.89 -20.81 -9.86
CA THR A 166 9.90 -21.48 -10.68
C THR A 166 10.93 -22.19 -9.80
N VAL A 167 11.43 -21.57 -8.72
CA VAL A 167 12.37 -22.22 -7.81
C VAL A 167 11.72 -23.43 -7.11
N LEU A 168 10.51 -23.28 -6.57
CA LEU A 168 9.87 -24.35 -5.81
C LEU A 168 9.55 -25.57 -6.69
N GLU A 169 8.97 -25.36 -7.87
CA GLU A 169 8.59 -26.44 -8.79
C GLU A 169 9.78 -27.26 -9.30
N ASN A 170 10.96 -26.65 -9.42
CA ASN A 170 12.18 -27.33 -9.86
C ASN A 170 13.10 -27.73 -8.70
N SER A 171 12.65 -27.58 -7.45
CA SER A 171 13.40 -28.01 -6.27
C SER A 171 12.96 -29.40 -5.80
N HIS A 172 13.76 -30.00 -4.92
CA HIS A 172 13.39 -31.23 -4.21
C HIS A 172 12.17 -31.07 -3.27
N MET A 173 11.66 -29.84 -3.09
CA MET A 173 10.48 -29.53 -2.27
C MET A 173 9.21 -29.31 -3.11
N CYS A 174 9.19 -29.65 -4.40
CA CYS A 174 8.06 -29.38 -5.30
C CYS A 174 6.71 -29.92 -4.78
N GLU A 175 6.69 -31.06 -4.07
CA GLU A 175 5.48 -31.66 -3.46
C GLU A 175 4.89 -30.85 -2.28
N THR A 176 5.59 -29.82 -1.83
CA THR A 176 5.11 -28.90 -0.78
C THR A 176 4.26 -27.76 -1.32
N LEU A 177 4.25 -27.55 -2.64
CA LEU A 177 3.46 -26.50 -3.28
C LEU A 177 1.96 -26.74 -3.10
N VAL A 178 1.26 -25.70 -2.68
CA VAL A 178 -0.20 -25.61 -2.69
C VAL A 178 -0.59 -24.46 -3.60
N ASP A 179 -1.35 -24.74 -4.66
CA ASP A 179 -1.82 -23.74 -5.65
C ASP A 179 -2.98 -22.86 -5.10
N ASN A 180 -2.69 -22.21 -3.98
CA ASN A 180 -3.49 -21.21 -3.31
C ASN A 180 -2.55 -20.36 -2.45
N ASN A 181 -2.55 -19.04 -2.63
CA ASN A 181 -1.72 -18.13 -1.84
C ASN A 181 -2.40 -17.58 -0.58
N LEU A 182 -3.58 -18.08 -0.24
CA LEU A 182 -4.38 -17.66 0.91
C LEU A 182 -4.91 -16.23 0.81
N ARG A 183 -5.00 -15.67 -0.41
CA ARG A 183 -5.45 -14.29 -0.65
C ARG A 183 -6.74 -14.20 -1.45
N VAL A 184 -7.48 -13.11 -1.20
CA VAL A 184 -8.49 -12.58 -2.11
C VAL A 184 -7.96 -11.30 -2.76
N THR A 185 -7.68 -11.34 -4.05
CA THR A 185 -7.24 -10.15 -4.81
C THR A 185 -8.38 -9.64 -5.69
N ASN A 186 -8.77 -8.37 -5.52
CA ASN A 186 -9.92 -7.79 -6.22
C ASN A 186 -9.61 -7.37 -7.67
N TRP A 187 -9.42 -8.34 -8.56
CA TRP A 187 -9.16 -8.07 -9.97
C TRP A 187 -10.43 -7.68 -10.75
N ASN A 188 -10.50 -6.43 -11.21
CA ASN A 188 -11.41 -6.02 -12.28
C ASN A 188 -10.63 -5.43 -13.46
N ARG A 189 -10.31 -6.27 -14.44
CA ARG A 189 -9.45 -5.90 -15.58
C ARG A 189 -9.98 -4.75 -16.43
N LYS A 190 -11.31 -4.53 -16.47
CA LYS A 190 -11.90 -3.41 -17.24
C LYS A 190 -11.50 -2.05 -16.66
N LEU A 191 -11.26 -2.00 -15.35
CA LEU A 191 -10.89 -0.79 -14.61
C LEU A 191 -9.38 -0.76 -14.32
N GLY A 192 -8.78 -1.87 -13.89
CA GLY A 192 -7.40 -1.92 -13.41
C GLY A 192 -6.30 -2.08 -14.46
N CYS A 193 -6.62 -2.44 -15.70
CA CYS A 193 -5.65 -2.61 -16.80
C CYS A 193 -5.70 -1.41 -17.77
N LYS A 194 -5.06 -0.29 -17.42
CA LYS A 194 -5.06 0.94 -18.22
C LYS A 194 -3.67 1.34 -18.72
N CYS A 195 -2.67 0.48 -18.54
CA CYS A 195 -1.27 0.81 -18.85
C CYS A 195 -0.79 2.08 -18.12
N GLN A 196 -1.30 2.31 -16.90
CA GLN A 196 -1.03 3.50 -16.11
C GLN A 196 0.43 3.65 -15.67
N TYR A 197 1.21 2.56 -15.71
CA TYR A 197 2.61 2.51 -15.27
C TYR A 197 3.63 2.77 -16.39
N LYS A 198 3.20 3.14 -17.61
CA LYS A 198 4.09 3.31 -18.77
C LYS A 198 5.23 4.32 -18.57
N HIS A 199 5.08 5.24 -17.61
CA HIS A 199 6.10 6.23 -17.26
C HIS A 199 7.15 5.71 -16.26
N ILE A 200 6.97 4.50 -15.72
CA ILE A 200 7.86 3.85 -14.74
C ILE A 200 8.50 2.59 -15.36
N VAL A 201 7.81 1.95 -16.30
CA VAL A 201 8.26 0.69 -16.92
C VAL A 201 7.93 0.66 -18.40
N ASP A 202 8.81 0.04 -19.19
CA ASP A 202 8.63 -0.17 -20.63
C ASP A 202 7.66 -1.34 -20.94
N TRP A 203 6.55 -1.41 -20.20
CA TRP A 203 5.53 -2.47 -20.31
C TRP A 203 4.15 -1.97 -19.86
N CYS A 204 3.09 -2.71 -20.21
CA CYS A 204 1.75 -2.41 -19.71
C CYS A 204 1.38 -3.35 -18.56
N GLY A 205 1.03 -2.74 -17.42
CA GLY A 205 0.59 -3.42 -16.22
C GLY A 205 -0.91 -3.37 -15.96
N CYS A 206 -1.32 -4.15 -14.96
CA CYS A 206 -2.62 -4.08 -14.33
C CYS A 206 -2.44 -4.00 -12.81
N SER A 207 -3.40 -3.39 -12.10
CA SER A 207 -3.47 -3.46 -10.64
C SER A 207 -4.86 -3.86 -10.17
N PRO A 208 -4.98 -4.53 -9.01
CA PRO A 208 -6.27 -4.80 -8.38
C PRO A 208 -6.99 -3.50 -8.01
N ASN A 209 -8.31 -3.58 -7.90
CA ASN A 209 -9.16 -2.49 -7.42
C ASN A 209 -9.29 -2.52 -5.90
N ASP A 210 -9.72 -1.40 -5.33
CA ASP A 210 -10.10 -1.35 -3.92
C ASP A 210 -11.44 -2.04 -3.69
N PHE A 211 -11.56 -2.70 -2.56
CA PHE A 211 -12.84 -3.25 -2.10
C PHE A 211 -13.81 -2.13 -1.71
N LYS A 212 -15.10 -2.43 -1.82
CA LYS A 212 -16.22 -1.58 -1.41
C LYS A 212 -17.20 -2.37 -0.53
N PRO A 213 -18.16 -1.74 0.16
CA PRO A 213 -19.05 -2.45 1.08
C PRO A 213 -19.82 -3.60 0.41
N GLN A 214 -20.24 -3.42 -0.85
CA GLN A 214 -20.89 -4.48 -1.64
C GLN A 214 -20.02 -5.72 -1.90
N ASP A 215 -18.70 -5.61 -1.81
CA ASP A 215 -17.80 -6.74 -2.00
C ASP A 215 -17.63 -7.59 -0.73
N PHE A 216 -18.16 -7.17 0.42
CA PHE A 216 -17.98 -7.88 1.70
C PHE A 216 -18.40 -9.35 1.62
N ILE A 217 -19.46 -9.67 0.88
CA ILE A 217 -19.93 -11.04 0.63
C ILE A 217 -18.81 -11.91 0.01
N ARG A 218 -17.97 -11.33 -0.85
CA ARG A 218 -16.84 -12.05 -1.48
C ARG A 218 -15.72 -12.34 -0.49
N LEU A 219 -15.53 -11.48 0.51
CA LEU A 219 -14.54 -11.65 1.58
C LEU A 219 -14.95 -12.76 2.56
N GLN A 220 -16.26 -13.02 2.68
CA GLN A 220 -16.78 -14.08 3.55
C GLN A 220 -16.77 -15.48 2.91
N GLN A 221 -16.48 -15.60 1.62
CA GLN A 221 -16.52 -16.89 0.91
C GLN A 221 -15.62 -17.96 1.55
N ILE A 222 -16.14 -19.18 1.69
CA ILE A 222 -15.48 -20.32 2.35
C ILE A 222 -15.03 -21.39 1.33
N THR A 223 -15.20 -21.15 0.03
CA THR A 223 -14.92 -22.15 -1.03
C THR A 223 -13.46 -22.61 -1.07
N ARG A 224 -12.54 -21.77 -0.58
CA ARG A 224 -11.13 -22.09 -0.40
C ARG A 224 -10.58 -21.32 0.82
N PRO A 225 -9.55 -21.82 1.51
CA PRO A 225 -8.97 -21.11 2.63
C PRO A 225 -8.31 -19.81 2.16
N THR A 226 -8.71 -18.70 2.76
CA THR A 226 -8.16 -17.35 2.54
C THR A 226 -8.12 -16.60 3.86
N PHE A 227 -7.02 -15.91 4.12
CA PHE A 227 -6.76 -15.23 5.39
C PHE A 227 -6.50 -13.74 5.24
N PHE A 228 -6.20 -13.28 4.03
CA PHE A 228 -5.99 -11.86 3.73
C PHE A 228 -6.66 -11.48 2.41
N ALA A 229 -6.92 -10.19 2.24
CA ALA A 229 -7.45 -9.63 1.01
C ALA A 229 -6.78 -8.29 0.67
N ARG A 230 -6.82 -7.94 -0.62
CA ARG A 230 -6.33 -6.64 -1.12
C ARG A 230 -7.06 -6.19 -2.41
N LYS A 231 -7.25 -4.88 -2.66
CA LYS A 231 -6.69 -3.74 -1.91
C LYS A 231 -7.74 -3.02 -1.06
N PHE A 232 -7.28 -2.36 -0.01
CA PHE A 232 -8.05 -1.45 0.84
C PHE A 232 -7.31 -0.11 0.93
N GLU A 233 -8.00 0.98 0.66
CA GLU A 233 -7.47 2.34 0.74
C GLU A 233 -8.52 3.24 1.43
N PRO A 234 -8.27 3.74 2.66
CA PRO A 234 -9.25 4.54 3.40
C PRO A 234 -9.67 5.83 2.70
N THR A 235 -8.79 6.43 1.88
CA THR A 235 -9.11 7.58 1.02
C THR A 235 -10.12 7.26 -0.08
N VAL A 236 -10.28 5.97 -0.41
CA VAL A 236 -11.19 5.47 -1.45
C VAL A 236 -12.49 4.94 -0.83
N ASN A 237 -12.40 4.14 0.24
CA ASN A 237 -13.55 3.69 1.05
C ASN A 237 -13.04 3.05 2.36
N GLN A 238 -13.25 3.74 3.47
CA GLN A 238 -12.99 3.24 4.81
C GLN A 238 -14.12 2.33 5.31
N GLU A 239 -15.38 2.55 4.89
CA GLU A 239 -16.53 1.79 5.40
C GLU A 239 -16.34 0.27 5.30
N VAL A 240 -15.81 -0.25 4.19
CA VAL A 240 -15.55 -1.68 4.04
C VAL A 240 -14.48 -2.20 5.02
N ILE A 241 -13.52 -1.36 5.41
CA ILE A 241 -12.48 -1.69 6.39
C ILE A 241 -13.12 -1.79 7.77
N ASP A 242 -13.96 -0.82 8.15
CA ASP A 242 -14.65 -0.80 9.44
C ASP A 242 -15.61 -1.99 9.60
N ILE A 243 -16.34 -2.35 8.53
CA ILE A 243 -17.21 -3.53 8.49
C ILE A 243 -16.38 -4.80 8.72
N LEU A 244 -15.23 -4.92 8.05
CA LEU A 244 -14.38 -6.10 8.15
C LEU A 244 -13.71 -6.23 9.52
N ASP A 245 -13.19 -5.13 10.07
CA ASP A 245 -12.59 -5.10 11.40
C ASP A 245 -13.62 -5.47 12.49
N SER A 246 -14.80 -4.84 12.43
CA SER A 246 -15.90 -5.14 13.35
C SER A 246 -16.38 -6.59 13.24
N HIS A 247 -16.36 -7.16 12.03
CA HIS A 247 -16.72 -8.57 11.81
C HIS A 247 -15.70 -9.53 12.45
N LEU A 248 -14.41 -9.19 12.43
CA LEU A 248 -13.34 -10.04 12.95
C LEU A 248 -13.16 -9.93 14.46
N TYR A 249 -13.29 -8.72 15.01
CA TYR A 249 -12.89 -8.42 16.39
C TYR A 249 -14.02 -7.83 17.24
N GLY A 250 -15.21 -7.67 16.68
CA GLY A 250 -16.35 -7.05 17.35
C GLY A 250 -16.32 -5.53 17.28
N SER A 251 -17.42 -4.90 17.68
CA SER A 251 -17.54 -3.45 17.69
C SER A 251 -16.74 -2.81 18.82
N LEU A 252 -16.17 -1.63 18.54
CA LEU A 252 -15.54 -0.81 19.56
C LEU A 252 -16.56 -0.30 20.60
N PRO A 253 -16.10 0.09 21.82
CA PRO A 253 -16.97 0.59 22.87
C PRO A 253 -17.84 1.77 22.42
N LEU A 254 -19.06 1.84 22.97
CA LEU A 254 -19.97 2.96 22.75
C LEU A 254 -19.32 4.27 23.22
N GLY A 255 -19.43 5.32 22.39
CA GLY A 255 -18.83 6.62 22.67
C GLY A 255 -17.37 6.77 22.20
N THR A 256 -16.79 5.75 21.55
CA THR A 256 -15.50 5.93 20.86
C THR A 256 -15.63 7.00 19.78
N ASN A 257 -14.84 8.05 19.90
CA ASN A 257 -14.89 9.19 18.98
C ASN A 257 -14.22 8.87 17.64
N ALA A 258 -14.56 9.64 16.60
CA ALA A 258 -13.83 9.68 15.33
C ALA A 258 -13.73 8.34 14.56
N LEU A 259 -14.60 7.35 14.84
CA LEU A 259 -14.58 6.06 14.13
C LEU A 259 -14.74 6.19 12.61
N LYS A 260 -15.54 7.16 12.16
CA LYS A 260 -15.79 7.42 10.74
C LYS A 260 -14.80 8.39 10.11
N ALA A 261 -13.79 8.84 10.86
CA ALA A 261 -12.87 9.86 10.43
C ALA A 261 -11.53 9.24 10.02
N TYR A 262 -10.94 9.79 8.96
CA TYR A 262 -9.61 9.42 8.48
C TYR A 262 -8.77 10.65 8.22
N TRP A 263 -7.50 10.58 8.63
CA TRP A 263 -6.51 11.63 8.45
C TRP A 263 -5.30 11.06 7.73
N GLU A 264 -4.88 11.72 6.67
CA GLU A 264 -3.69 11.33 5.90
C GLU A 264 -2.75 12.52 5.78
N ASN A 265 -1.55 12.39 6.33
CA ASN A 265 -0.51 13.41 6.19
C ASN A 265 0.00 13.43 4.75
N VAL A 266 -0.08 14.58 4.09
CA VAL A 266 0.44 14.82 2.73
C VAL A 266 1.66 15.74 2.72
N PHE A 267 2.04 16.27 3.87
CA PHE A 267 3.24 17.07 4.05
C PHE A 267 3.63 17.12 5.53
N ASP A 268 4.93 16.96 5.79
CA ASP A 268 5.53 17.13 7.10
C ASP A 268 6.82 17.96 6.96
N SER A 269 6.98 18.97 7.81
CA SER A 269 8.11 19.91 7.73
C SER A 269 9.48 19.25 7.87
N VAL A 270 9.56 18.05 8.46
CA VAL A 270 10.80 17.27 8.56
C VAL A 270 11.33 16.85 7.18
N ASP A 271 10.46 16.72 6.17
CA ASP A 271 10.86 16.40 4.80
C ASP A 271 11.41 17.62 4.03
N GLY A 272 11.31 18.82 4.62
CA GLY A 272 11.72 20.07 4.02
C GLY A 272 10.75 20.57 2.95
N LEU A 273 10.87 21.86 2.61
CA LEU A 273 9.96 22.49 1.64
C LEU A 273 10.14 21.97 0.21
N SER A 274 11.28 21.36 -0.11
CA SER A 274 11.52 20.73 -1.42
C SER A 274 10.58 19.55 -1.71
N GLY A 275 9.90 19.00 -0.68
CA GLY A 275 8.85 18.01 -0.86
C GLY A 275 7.53 18.57 -1.41
N LEU A 276 7.37 19.90 -1.43
CA LEU A 276 6.20 20.57 -1.97
C LEU A 276 6.48 21.19 -3.34
N THR A 277 5.45 21.20 -4.18
CA THR A 277 5.45 22.06 -5.38
C THR A 277 5.15 23.50 -5.00
N ASP A 278 5.57 24.46 -5.83
CA ASP A 278 5.26 25.89 -5.63
C ASP A 278 3.75 26.16 -5.49
N ILE A 279 2.93 25.38 -6.22
CA ILE A 279 1.47 25.45 -6.16
C ILE A 279 0.97 25.03 -4.77
N ALA A 280 1.41 23.86 -4.29
CA ALA A 280 1.00 23.34 -2.99
C ALA A 280 1.43 24.28 -1.85
N LEU A 281 2.68 24.75 -1.88
CA LEU A 281 3.20 25.68 -0.89
C LEU A 281 2.40 27.00 -0.86
N THR A 282 2.09 27.56 -2.03
CA THR A 282 1.28 28.77 -2.16
C THR A 282 -0.12 28.58 -1.59
N LEU A 283 -0.78 27.47 -1.94
CA LEU A 283 -2.14 27.16 -1.48
C LEU A 283 -2.18 26.90 0.02
N PHE A 284 -1.31 26.05 0.56
CA PHE A 284 -1.30 25.71 1.99
C PHE A 284 -1.01 26.92 2.87
N THR A 285 -0.06 27.78 2.48
CA THR A 285 0.19 29.03 3.20
C THR A 285 -1.02 29.97 3.11
N SER A 286 -1.75 29.97 1.99
CA SER A 286 -2.99 30.74 1.84
C SER A 286 -4.12 30.20 2.72
N PHE A 287 -4.27 28.88 2.80
CA PHE A 287 -5.27 28.20 3.64
C PHE A 287 -5.09 28.55 5.12
N PHE A 288 -3.86 28.54 5.63
CA PHE A 288 -3.59 28.94 7.01
C PHE A 288 -3.97 30.42 7.26
N ARG A 289 -3.57 31.34 6.35
CA ARG A 289 -3.96 32.77 6.45
C ARG A 289 -5.48 32.97 6.43
N LEU A 290 -6.22 32.14 5.69
CA LEU A 290 -7.68 32.19 5.68
C LEU A 290 -8.26 31.86 7.07
N GLY A 291 -7.68 30.89 7.78
CA GLY A 291 -8.03 30.57 9.16
C GLY A 291 -7.80 31.73 10.12
N LEU A 292 -6.61 32.35 10.06
CA LEU A 292 -6.29 33.53 10.88
C LEU A 292 -7.27 34.68 10.62
N LYS A 293 -7.61 34.94 9.35
CA LYS A 293 -8.60 35.97 8.98
C LYS A 293 -9.99 35.65 9.52
N LYS A 294 -10.40 34.37 9.51
CA LYS A 294 -11.69 33.93 10.06
C LYS A 294 -11.78 34.19 11.56
N ILE A 295 -10.75 33.82 12.32
CA ILE A 295 -10.67 34.05 13.77
C ILE A 295 -10.71 35.56 14.09
N GLN A 296 -10.04 36.38 13.29
CA GLN A 296 -10.11 37.84 13.44
C GLN A 296 -11.54 38.39 13.17
N SER A 297 -12.27 37.79 12.22
CA SER A 297 -13.61 38.23 11.81
C SER A 297 -14.77 37.71 12.67
N SER A 298 -14.59 36.59 13.37
CA SER A 298 -15.66 35.92 14.14
C SER A 298 -16.03 36.61 15.46
N ARG A 299 -15.51 37.83 15.70
CA ARG A 299 -15.78 38.58 16.92
C ARG A 299 -17.09 39.36 16.84
N GLN A 300 -17.98 39.04 17.78
CA GLN A 300 -19.00 39.97 18.25
C GLN A 300 -18.31 41.11 19.02
N SER A 301 -18.73 42.32 18.72
CA SER A 301 -18.34 43.61 19.31
C SER A 301 -18.24 43.55 20.85
N GLY A 302 -17.03 43.73 21.41
CA GLY A 302 -16.90 44.00 22.86
C GLY A 302 -15.55 43.74 23.51
N VAL A 303 -14.65 42.94 22.94
CA VAL A 303 -13.33 42.67 23.53
C VAL A 303 -12.25 43.03 22.52
N GLU A 304 -11.32 43.92 22.88
CA GLU A 304 -10.26 44.40 21.99
C GLU A 304 -9.16 43.33 21.75
N GLY A 305 -8.46 43.42 20.62
CA GLY A 305 -7.12 42.84 20.41
C GLY A 305 -6.93 41.32 20.27
N HIS A 306 -7.41 40.49 21.21
CA HIS A 306 -6.82 39.18 21.59
C HIS A 306 -6.65 38.07 20.54
N CYS A 307 -7.21 38.18 19.34
CA CYS A 307 -7.14 37.12 18.32
C CYS A 307 -6.57 37.61 16.98
N ARG A 308 -5.63 38.55 17.04
CA ARG A 308 -4.85 38.98 15.86
C ARG A 308 -3.54 38.23 15.83
N TYR A 309 -3.27 37.58 14.70
CA TYR A 309 -2.11 36.72 14.52
C TYR A 309 -1.33 37.12 13.27
N LYS A 310 0.00 36.97 13.33
CA LYS A 310 0.89 37.07 12.17
C LYS A 310 1.47 35.68 11.90
N PRO A 311 1.30 35.10 10.69
CA PRO A 311 1.86 33.78 10.39
C PRO A 311 3.39 33.84 10.42
N VAL A 312 4.01 32.78 10.95
CA VAL A 312 5.46 32.61 11.05
C VAL A 312 5.88 31.44 10.17
N GLY A 313 6.92 31.65 9.36
CA GLY A 313 7.49 30.61 8.50
C GLY A 313 6.50 30.01 7.49
N TYR A 314 6.56 28.70 7.36
CA TYR A 314 5.78 27.89 6.43
C TYR A 314 4.97 26.84 7.19
N PRO A 315 4.01 26.15 6.53
CA PRO A 315 3.29 25.04 7.14
C PRO A 315 4.23 24.03 7.81
N LEU A 316 3.82 23.51 8.95
CA LEU A 316 4.51 22.45 9.69
C LEU A 316 4.02 21.07 9.26
N SER A 317 2.72 20.93 9.01
CA SER A 317 2.12 19.72 8.45
C SER A 317 0.84 20.04 7.71
N VAL A 318 0.49 19.18 6.75
CA VAL A 318 -0.81 19.24 6.06
C VAL A 318 -1.44 17.85 6.02
N HIS A 319 -2.70 17.76 6.44
CA HIS A 319 -3.48 16.53 6.39
C HIS A 319 -4.68 16.67 5.46
N LEU A 320 -4.98 15.61 4.71
CA LEU A 320 -6.31 15.37 4.16
C LEU A 320 -7.20 14.89 5.31
N TYR A 321 -8.41 15.44 5.39
CA TYR A 321 -9.41 14.99 6.36
C TYR A 321 -10.62 14.42 5.62
N PHE A 322 -11.01 13.20 6.00
CA PHE A 322 -12.21 12.54 5.53
C PHE A 322 -13.11 12.22 6.72
N TYR A 323 -14.43 12.31 6.49
CA TYR A 323 -15.44 11.86 7.45
C TYR A 323 -16.55 11.15 6.68
N ASP A 324 -16.85 9.92 7.07
CA ASP A 324 -17.89 9.08 6.46
C ASP A 324 -17.69 8.95 4.94
N ASP A 325 -16.46 8.58 4.54
CA ASP A 325 -16.01 8.44 3.14
C ASP A 325 -16.17 9.70 2.26
N ARG A 326 -16.28 10.88 2.88
CA ARG A 326 -16.34 12.16 2.19
C ARG A 326 -15.15 13.03 2.54
N PHE A 327 -14.50 13.56 1.51
CA PHE A 327 -13.43 14.53 1.68
C PHE A 327 -13.97 15.81 2.33
N GLN A 328 -13.39 16.17 3.47
CA GLN A 328 -13.77 17.33 4.28
C GLN A 328 -12.83 18.52 4.06
N GLY A 329 -11.71 18.35 3.35
CA GLY A 329 -10.75 19.42 3.08
C GLY A 329 -9.38 19.16 3.70
N TYR A 330 -8.66 20.26 3.94
CA TYR A 330 -7.28 20.24 4.41
C TYR A 330 -7.19 20.75 5.85
N LEU A 331 -6.38 20.10 6.67
CA LEU A 331 -5.93 20.61 7.97
C LEU A 331 -4.49 21.10 7.80
N VAL A 332 -4.27 22.40 8.00
CA VAL A 332 -2.95 23.03 7.85
C VAL A 332 -2.48 23.52 9.21
N MET A 333 -1.41 22.91 9.72
CA MET A 333 -0.77 23.33 10.97
C MET A 333 0.40 24.26 10.66
N GLN A 334 0.47 25.41 11.33
CA GLN A 334 1.56 26.39 11.18
C GLN A 334 1.70 27.24 12.45
N GLN A 335 2.88 27.82 12.67
CA GLN A 335 3.12 28.78 13.75
C GLN A 335 2.61 30.19 13.41
N ALA A 336 2.13 30.91 14.42
CA ALA A 336 1.75 32.31 14.30
C ALA A 336 2.03 33.09 15.60
N ASP A 337 2.51 34.31 15.47
CA ASP A 337 2.69 35.22 16.60
C ASP A 337 1.37 35.90 16.95
N SER A 338 0.92 35.76 18.19
CA SER A 338 -0.20 36.53 18.71
C SER A 338 0.23 37.98 18.93
N LEU A 339 -0.44 38.90 18.26
CA LEU A 339 -0.16 40.34 18.39
C LEU A 339 -0.62 40.92 19.74
N THR A 340 -1.22 40.10 20.62
CA THR A 340 -1.66 40.54 21.94
C THR A 340 -0.85 39.98 23.09
N SER A 341 -0.52 38.69 23.06
CA SER A 341 0.37 38.10 24.06
C SER A 341 1.85 38.28 23.68
N GLY A 342 2.15 38.56 22.41
CA GLY A 342 3.52 38.58 21.89
C GLY A 342 4.16 37.18 21.82
N GLN A 343 3.39 36.12 22.07
CA GLN A 343 3.86 34.74 22.07
C GLN A 343 3.61 34.07 20.72
N THR A 344 4.51 33.17 20.33
CA THR A 344 4.32 32.28 19.18
C THR A 344 3.46 31.09 19.59
N GLU A 345 2.37 30.89 18.87
CA GLU A 345 1.43 29.78 19.05
C GLU A 345 1.48 28.85 17.82
N THR A 346 1.21 27.56 18.02
CA THR A 346 1.02 26.61 16.90
C THR A 346 -0.47 26.37 16.72
N LEU A 347 -0.99 26.69 15.54
CA LEU A 347 -2.41 26.63 15.23
C LEU A 347 -2.64 25.66 14.08
N GLU A 348 -3.82 25.03 14.07
CA GLU A 348 -4.30 24.23 12.94
C GLU A 348 -5.55 24.87 12.34
N THR A 349 -5.58 25.01 11.03
CA THR A 349 -6.72 25.53 10.28
C THR A 349 -7.34 24.43 9.44
N TRP A 350 -8.64 24.20 9.62
CA TRP A 350 -9.44 23.38 8.71
C TRP A 350 -10.06 24.23 7.59
N VAL A 351 -9.68 23.94 6.34
CA VAL A 351 -10.22 24.60 5.14
C VAL A 351 -11.00 23.61 4.30
N VAL A 352 -12.27 23.93 4.06
CA VAL A 352 -13.22 23.13 3.27
C VAL A 352 -13.43 23.78 1.90
N PRO A 353 -13.30 23.04 0.78
CA PRO A 353 -13.69 23.57 -0.53
C PRO A 353 -15.19 23.84 -0.56
N ARG A 354 -15.60 24.98 -1.14
CA ARG A 354 -17.03 25.25 -1.37
C ARG A 354 -17.51 24.35 -2.50
N SER A 355 -18.70 23.76 -2.37
CA SER A 355 -19.32 23.01 -3.48
C SER A 355 -19.54 23.95 -4.67
N PRO A 356 -18.90 23.73 -5.83
CA PRO A 356 -19.07 24.58 -6.99
C PRO A 356 -20.28 24.17 -7.86
N MET A 357 -20.91 23.03 -7.56
CA MET A 357 -21.91 22.44 -8.44
C MET A 357 -23.31 22.98 -8.13
N HIS A 358 -23.80 23.80 -9.04
CA HIS A 358 -25.20 24.18 -9.12
C HIS A 358 -25.78 23.59 -10.42
N LEU A 359 -26.68 22.63 -10.29
CA LEU A 359 -27.47 22.18 -11.44
C LEU A 359 -28.46 23.29 -11.78
N SER A 360 -28.44 23.78 -13.01
CA SER A 360 -29.53 24.62 -13.52
C SER A 360 -30.82 23.80 -13.57
N ASP A 361 -31.95 24.45 -13.32
CA ASP A 361 -33.29 23.87 -13.16
C ASP A 361 -33.50 22.63 -14.05
N PRO A 362 -33.68 21.42 -13.47
CA PRO A 362 -33.98 20.25 -14.26
C PRO A 362 -35.34 20.53 -14.92
N GLY A 363 -35.37 20.62 -16.25
CA GLY A 363 -36.64 20.60 -16.97
C GLY A 363 -37.49 19.38 -16.55
N THR A 364 -38.72 19.30 -17.04
CA THR A 364 -39.68 18.25 -16.66
C THR A 364 -39.25 16.80 -17.00
N GLU A 365 -38.09 16.59 -17.61
CA GLU A 365 -37.58 15.26 -17.97
C GLU A 365 -36.38 14.83 -17.09
N PRO A 366 -36.33 13.56 -16.65
CA PRO A 366 -35.21 13.04 -15.87
C PRO A 366 -33.94 12.95 -16.72
N ASP A 367 -32.91 13.69 -16.34
CA ASP A 367 -31.56 13.63 -16.93
C ASP A 367 -30.67 12.60 -16.20
N ARG A 368 -29.68 12.05 -16.91
CA ARG A 368 -28.70 11.07 -16.40
C ARG A 368 -27.49 11.73 -15.73
N LEU A 369 -27.39 13.06 -15.75
CA LEU A 369 -26.29 13.79 -15.12
C LEU A 369 -26.33 13.64 -13.59
N GLN A 370 -25.26 13.09 -13.01
CA GLN A 370 -25.16 12.85 -11.56
C GLN A 370 -24.03 13.66 -10.90
N ALA A 371 -22.95 13.96 -11.62
CA ALA A 371 -21.83 14.79 -11.17
C ALA A 371 -21.01 15.30 -12.38
N VAL A 372 -20.30 16.42 -12.22
CA VAL A 372 -19.36 17.06 -13.17
C VAL A 372 -18.04 17.34 -12.48
#